data_AF-A0A353M0T7-F1
#
_entry.id   AF-A0A353M0T7-F1
#
_cell.length_a   1.000
_cell.length_b   1.000
_cell.length_c   1.000
_cell.angle_alpha   90.00
_cell.angle_beta   90.00
_cell.angle_gamma   90.00
#
_symmetry.space_group_name_H-M   'P 1'
#
loop_
_entity.id
_entity.type
_entity.pdbx_description
1 polymer ?
#
loop_
_entity_poly.entity_id
_entity_poly.type
_entity_poly.pdbx_seq_one_letter_code
_entity_poly.pdbx_strand_id
1 'polypeptide(L)'
;MSLSVKESRLVAANRVGENTLQTVLQGKVDLPSTAAPVERIVWVKGTPVLQSFATDQDRVYVQGAIDLTMVYVPETLEDEPAGLKRVEWPGALPFR
;
A
#
# COMPACT_ATOMS: atom_id res chain seq x y z
N MET A 1 -17.96 30.94 4.87
CA MET A 1 -16.49 31.13 4.91
C MET A 1 -15.84 29.93 4.25
N SER A 2 -15.19 30.13 3.10
CA SER A 2 -14.56 29.04 2.32
C SER A 2 -13.04 29.10 2.48
N LEU A 3 -12.44 28.06 3.06
CA LEU A 3 -10.99 27.88 3.04
C LEU A 3 -10.58 27.29 1.68
N SER A 4 -9.68 27.96 0.99
CA SER A 4 -9.00 27.43 -0.19
C SER A 4 -7.61 26.94 0.20
N VAL A 5 -7.36 25.64 0.02
CA VAL A 5 -6.03 25.05 0.23
C VAL A 5 -5.28 25.15 -1.10
N LYS A 6 -4.11 25.80 -1.08
CA LYS A 6 -3.23 25.93 -2.25
C LYS A 6 -1.98 25.09 -1.97
N GLU A 7 -1.83 24.00 -2.71
CA GLU A 7 -0.65 23.15 -2.60
C GLU A 7 0.51 23.79 -3.38
N SER A 8 1.62 24.09 -2.69
CA SER A 8 2.83 24.63 -3.31
C SER A 8 4.00 23.68 -3.04
N ARG A 9 4.53 23.08 -4.10
CA ARG A 9 5.67 22.18 -4.02
C ARG A 9 6.96 22.99 -3.87
N LEU A 10 7.60 22.88 -2.72
CA LEU A 10 8.90 23.50 -2.46
C LEU A 10 10.01 22.51 -2.85
N VAL A 11 11.02 22.99 -3.57
CA VAL A 11 12.19 22.21 -3.98
C VAL A 11 13.47 22.96 -3.58
N ALA A 12 14.51 22.21 -3.20
CA ALA A 12 15.79 22.77 -2.81
C ALA A 12 16.46 23.48 -4.00
N ALA A 13 16.99 24.68 -3.75
CA ALA A 13 17.61 25.51 -4.79
C ALA A 13 18.83 24.86 -5.46
N ASN A 14 19.53 23.96 -4.76
CA ASN A 14 20.70 23.24 -5.25
C ASN A 14 20.45 21.73 -5.30
N ARG A 15 19.75 21.28 -6.35
CA ARG A 15 19.57 19.85 -6.64
C ARG A 15 20.63 19.40 -7.66
N VAL A 16 21.58 18.57 -7.23
CA VAL A 16 22.69 18.09 -8.07
C VAL A 16 22.27 16.93 -8.99
N GLY A 17 21.18 16.22 -8.67
CA GLY A 17 20.59 15.19 -9.52
C GLY A 17 19.28 14.64 -8.97
N GLU A 18 18.49 13.97 -9.82
CA GLU A 18 17.30 13.19 -9.46
C GLU A 18 17.38 11.86 -10.21
N ASN A 19 17.14 10.76 -9.52
CA ASN A 19 17.03 9.44 -10.12
C ASN A 19 15.69 8.82 -9.69
N THR A 20 14.94 8.32 -10.66
CA THR A 20 13.62 7.71 -10.45
C THR A 20 13.66 6.31 -11.03
N LEU A 21 13.33 5.33 -10.19
CA LEU A 21 13.19 3.93 -10.57
C LEU A 21 11.74 3.50 -10.41
N GLN A 22 11.25 2.70 -11.36
CA GLN A 22 9.96 2.04 -11.26
C GLN A 22 10.18 0.54 -11.25
N THR A 23 9.52 -0.14 -10.31
CA THR A 23 9.54 -1.59 -10.20
C THR A 23 8.12 -2.13 -10.06
N VAL A 24 7.93 -3.40 -10.40
CA VAL A 24 6.66 -4.12 -10.23
C VAL A 24 6.92 -5.28 -9.28
N LEU A 25 6.19 -5.30 -8.17
CA LEU A 25 6.24 -6.38 -7.19
C LEU A 25 5.04 -7.30 -7.41
N GLN A 26 5.28 -8.62 -7.37
CA GLN A 26 4.23 -9.63 -7.43
C GLN A 26 4.38 -10.58 -6.26
N GLY A 27 3.27 -10.90 -5.60
CA GLY A 27 3.22 -11.87 -4.53
C GLY A 27 1.80 -12.37 -4.29
N LYS A 28 1.64 -13.18 -3.25
CA LYS A 28 0.35 -13.73 -2.83
C LYS A 28 0.17 -13.45 -1.33
N VAL A 29 -1.07 -13.20 -0.93
CA VAL A 29 -1.48 -13.11 0.46
C VAL A 29 -2.61 -14.08 0.69
N ASP A 30 -2.59 -14.75 1.84
CA ASP A 30 -3.65 -15.68 2.23
C ASP A 30 -4.63 -14.95 3.15
N LEU A 31 -5.93 -15.16 2.89
CA LEU A 31 -6.96 -14.63 3.77
C LEU A 31 -6.86 -15.31 5.14
N PRO A 32 -6.82 -14.56 6.26
CA PRO A 32 -6.80 -15.14 7.58
C PRO A 32 -8.01 -16.05 7.79
N SER A 33 -7.81 -17.20 8.46
CA SER A 33 -8.89 -18.17 8.72
C SER A 33 -10.03 -17.61 9.60
N THR A 34 -9.79 -16.52 10.32
CA THR A 34 -10.80 -15.79 11.10
C THR A 34 -11.66 -14.85 10.26
N ALA A 35 -11.29 -14.59 9.02
CA ALA A 35 -12.04 -13.73 8.12
C ALA A 35 -13.08 -14.54 7.34
N ALA A 36 -14.24 -13.94 7.11
CA ALA A 36 -15.30 -14.57 6.32
C ALA A 36 -14.84 -14.74 4.85
N PRO A 37 -15.27 -15.80 4.15
CA PRO A 37 -14.96 -16.01 2.72
C PRO A 37 -15.32 -14.79 1.86
N VAL A 38 -14.56 -14.57 0.79
CA VAL A 38 -14.70 -13.39 -0.07
C VAL A 38 -15.65 -13.68 -1.22
N GLU A 39 -16.81 -13.01 -1.25
CA GLU A 39 -17.71 -13.06 -2.40
C GLU A 39 -17.23 -12.08 -3.49
N ARG A 40 -16.93 -10.84 -3.09
CA ARG A 40 -16.51 -9.78 -4.02
C ARG A 40 -15.55 -8.80 -3.37
N ILE A 41 -14.43 -8.54 -4.05
CA ILE A 41 -13.49 -7.48 -3.66
C ILE A 41 -14.04 -6.12 -4.10
N VAL A 42 -14.09 -5.17 -3.18
CA VAL A 42 -14.58 -3.81 -3.44
C VAL A 42 -13.41 -2.85 -3.65
N TRP A 43 -12.34 -3.01 -2.88
CA TRP A 43 -11.19 -2.13 -2.93
C TRP A 43 -9.94 -2.80 -2.38
N VAL A 44 -8.79 -2.45 -2.96
CA VAL A 44 -7.46 -2.87 -2.50
C VAL A 44 -6.52 -1.67 -2.55
N LYS A 45 -5.68 -1.53 -1.53
CA LYS A 45 -4.59 -0.55 -1.53
C LYS A 45 -3.32 -1.16 -0.95
N GLY A 46 -2.23 -0.94 -1.68
CA GLY A 46 -0.87 -1.11 -1.17
C GLY A 46 -0.33 0.20 -0.64
N THR A 47 0.28 0.17 0.54
CA THR A 47 1.00 1.30 1.12
C THR A 47 2.46 0.90 1.35
N PRO A 48 3.44 1.51 0.66
CA PRO A 48 4.85 1.22 0.91
C PRO A 48 5.28 1.74 2.27
N VAL A 49 5.94 0.87 3.03
CA VAL A 49 6.57 1.15 4.31
C VAL A 49 8.07 1.00 4.15
N LEU A 50 8.78 2.12 4.28
CA LEU A 50 10.24 2.14 4.28
C LEU A 50 10.75 1.61 5.63
N GLN A 51 11.58 0.57 5.59
CA GLN A 51 12.18 0.00 6.79
C GLN A 51 13.62 0.51 6.98
N SER A 52 14.41 0.55 5.92
CA SER A 52 15.75 1.12 5.95
C SER A 52 16.19 1.62 4.57
N PHE A 53 17.18 2.52 4.57
CA PHE A 53 17.89 2.87 3.35
C PHE A 53 19.37 3.07 3.67
N ALA A 54 20.23 2.78 2.70
CA ALA A 54 21.67 3.01 2.81
C ALA A 54 22.18 3.59 1.48
N THR A 55 23.10 4.54 1.58
CA THR A 55 23.74 5.15 0.42
C THR A 55 25.17 4.62 0.30
N ASP A 56 25.53 4.21 -0.91
CA ASP A 56 26.89 3.91 -1.35
C ASP A 56 27.28 4.90 -2.45
N GLN A 57 28.55 4.93 -2.87
CA GLN A 57 29.10 5.95 -3.77
C GLN A 57 28.23 6.20 -5.02
N ASP A 58 27.69 5.14 -5.62
CA ASP A 58 26.89 5.22 -6.86
C ASP A 58 25.47 4.62 -6.72
N ARG A 59 25.06 4.21 -5.52
CA ARG A 59 23.82 3.44 -5.33
C ARG A 59 23.11 3.81 -4.03
N VAL A 60 21.78 3.73 -4.08
CA VAL A 60 20.94 3.80 -2.90
C VAL A 60 20.23 2.47 -2.76
N TYR A 61 20.45 1.81 -1.63
CA TYR A 61 19.75 0.61 -1.21
C TYR A 61 18.52 1.02 -0.41
N VAL A 62 17.36 0.49 -0.75
CA VAL A 62 16.09 0.82 -0.11
C VAL A 62 15.40 -0.48 0.24
N GLN A 63 15.23 -0.75 1.53
CA GLN A 63 14.54 -1.92 2.02
C GLN A 63 13.22 -1.53 2.67
N GLY A 64 12.16 -2.28 2.35
CA GLY A 64 10.86 -2.06 2.92
C GLY A 64 9.89 -3.17 2.59
N ALA A 65 8.62 -2.90 2.80
CA ALA A 65 7.54 -3.77 2.36
C ALA A 65 6.30 -2.97 1.99
N ILE A 66 5.42 -3.55 1.18
CA ILE A 66 4.09 -3.01 0.94
C ILE A 66 3.13 -3.64 1.96
N ASP A 67 2.50 -2.81 2.77
CA ASP A 67 1.33 -3.18 3.55
C ASP A 67 0.11 -3.22 2.63
N LEU A 68 -0.64 -4.31 2.64
CA LEU A 68 -1.86 -4.44 1.85
C LEU A 68 -3.09 -4.31 2.73
N THR A 69 -4.07 -3.52 2.27
CA THR A 69 -5.41 -3.44 2.85
C THR A 69 -6.43 -3.79 1.78
N MET A 70 -7.40 -4.63 2.13
CA MET A 70 -8.51 -4.99 1.25
C MET A 70 -9.84 -4.77 1.97
N VAL A 71 -10.82 -4.24 1.22
CA VAL A 71 -12.22 -4.16 1.61
C VAL A 71 -13.04 -5.04 0.68
N TYR A 72 -13.91 -5.88 1.23
CA TYR A 72 -14.66 -6.88 0.48
C TYR A 72 -16.05 -7.12 1.06
N VAL A 73 -16.93 -7.68 0.23
CA VAL A 73 -18.23 -8.23 0.62
C VAL A 73 -18.01 -9.70 0.98
N PRO A 74 -18.32 -10.13 2.22
CA PRO A 74 -18.18 -11.53 2.59
C PRO A 74 -19.36 -12.35 2.06
N GLU A 75 -19.13 -13.64 1.81
CA GLU A 75 -20.20 -14.58 1.50
C GLU A 75 -21.18 -14.68 2.69
N THR A 76 -22.49 -14.68 2.40
CA THR A 76 -23.55 -14.81 3.40
C THR A 76 -24.48 -15.96 3.04
N LEU A 77 -25.06 -16.60 4.07
CA LEU A 77 -25.96 -17.74 3.90
C LEU A 77 -27.44 -17.34 3.83
N GLU A 78 -27.76 -16.06 3.97
CA GLU A 78 -29.12 -15.50 3.98
C GLU A 78 -29.14 -14.19 3.16
N ASP A 79 -30.30 -13.80 2.62
CA ASP A 79 -30.50 -12.57 1.80
C ASP A 79 -30.27 -11.25 2.58
N GLU A 80 -29.61 -11.29 3.74
CA GLU A 80 -29.21 -10.09 4.46
C GLU A 80 -28.02 -9.43 3.75
N PRO A 81 -28.05 -8.10 3.55
CA PRO A 81 -26.94 -7.39 2.95
C PRO A 81 -25.70 -7.51 3.84
N ALA A 82 -24.73 -8.29 3.37
CA ALA A 82 -23.47 -8.48 4.03
C ALA A 82 -22.74 -7.13 4.18
N GLY A 83 -22.52 -6.71 5.43
CA GLY A 83 -21.70 -5.52 5.69
C GLY A 83 -20.28 -5.69 5.14
N LEU A 84 -19.66 -4.59 4.71
CA LEU A 84 -18.28 -4.61 4.23
C LEU A 84 -17.31 -5.07 5.33
N LYS A 85 -16.38 -5.94 4.96
CA LYS A 85 -15.28 -6.39 5.82
C LYS A 85 -13.96 -5.83 5.33
N ARG A 86 -13.03 -5.64 6.27
CA ARG A 86 -11.67 -5.17 6.03
C ARG A 86 -10.68 -6.19 6.55
N VAL A 87 -9.63 -6.44 5.77
CA VAL A 87 -8.48 -7.26 6.16
C VAL A 87 -7.18 -6.53 5.79
N GLU A 88 -6.16 -6.75 6.59
CA GLU A 88 -4.84 -6.13 6.44
C GLU A 88 -3.74 -7.18 6.51
N TRP A 89 -2.73 -6.99 5.67
CA TRP A 89 -1.50 -7.76 5.66
C TRP A 89 -0.31 -6.80 5.78
N PRO A 90 0.15 -6.53 7.01
CA PRO A 90 1.38 -5.80 7.24
C PRO A 90 2.56 -6.56 6.63
N GLY A 91 3.45 -5.87 5.94
CA GLY A 91 4.64 -6.44 5.31
C GLY A 91 4.36 -7.43 4.18
N ALA A 92 3.19 -7.35 3.53
CA ALA A 92 2.72 -8.34 2.56
C ALA A 92 3.69 -8.59 1.40
N LEU A 93 4.31 -7.53 0.87
CA LEU A 93 5.24 -7.63 -0.26
C LEU A 93 6.56 -6.95 0.10
N PRO A 94 7.58 -7.68 0.57
CA PRO A 94 8.89 -7.11 0.85
C PRO A 94 9.59 -6.67 -0.45
N PHE A 95 10.33 -5.56 -0.38
CA PHE A 95 11.20 -5.07 -1.46
C PHE A 95 12.56 -4.64 -0.91
N ARG A 96 13.59 -4.75 -1.74
CA ARG A 96 14.99 -4.47 -1.42
C ARG A 96 15.77 -4.10 -2.68
#